data_AF-A0A5V1PKR8-F1
#
_entry.id   AF-A0A5V1PKR8-F1
#
_cell.length_a   1.000
_cell.length_b   1.000
_cell.length_c   1.000
_cell.angle_alpha   90.00
_cell.angle_beta   90.00
_cell.angle_gamma   90.00
#
_symmetry.space_group_name_H-M   'P 1'
#
loop_
_entity.id
_entity.type
_entity.pdbx_description
1 polymer ?
#
loop_
_entity_poly.entity_id
_entity_poly.type
_entity_poly.pdbx_seq_one_letter_code
_entity_poly.pdbx_strand_id
1 'polypeptide(L)'
;MDSALPDDIEQLKALLVAQQAVIVRLSGEITDYAREIDSLRALVAKLQRMLFGRSSEKNREKIEKKIAQAEKRITELQNKLGDAQSQLTSMAGDTMPKASDSPARKALPATLPRDRRIISPPETECPVCSGKLKPLGESISEQLDIINTAFRVIETVRPKLTCSRCDCIVQAPLPPEPIE
;
A
#
# COMPACT_ATOMS: atom_id res chain seq x y z
N MET A 1 5.87 22.50 26.07
CA MET A 1 5.78 23.43 24.93
C MET A 1 4.39 24.01 24.99
N ASP A 2 4.24 25.16 25.64
CA ASP A 2 2.96 25.80 25.89
C ASP A 2 2.35 26.28 24.58
N SER A 3 1.48 25.44 23.99
CA SER A 3 0.63 25.79 22.85
C SER A 3 -0.65 26.46 23.35
N ALA A 4 -0.51 27.57 24.08
CA ALA A 4 -1.66 28.39 24.42
C ALA A 4 -2.09 29.11 23.13
N LEU A 5 -3.18 28.64 22.52
CA LEU A 5 -3.82 29.43 21.45
C LEU A 5 -4.21 30.80 22.06
N PRO A 6 -4.07 31.90 21.30
CA PRO A 6 -4.52 33.18 21.78
C PRO A 6 -6.02 33.14 22.11
N ASP A 7 -6.41 33.62 23.30
CA ASP A 7 -7.83 33.72 23.70
C ASP A 7 -8.55 34.90 23.03
N ASP A 8 -7.81 35.78 22.35
CA ASP A 8 -8.35 36.92 21.63
C ASP A 8 -8.92 36.50 20.26
N ILE A 9 -10.21 36.80 20.05
CA ILE A 9 -10.96 36.45 18.85
C ILE A 9 -10.33 37.09 17.60
N GLU A 10 -9.80 38.31 17.71
CA GLU A 10 -9.17 38.99 16.57
C GLU A 10 -7.86 38.31 16.16
N GLN A 11 -7.06 37.88 17.14
CA GLN A 11 -5.82 37.13 16.91
C GLN A 11 -6.10 35.75 16.30
N LEU A 12 -7.14 35.05 16.76
CA LEU A 12 -7.55 33.76 16.18
C LEU A 12 -8.02 33.90 14.73
N LYS A 13 -8.80 34.95 14.42
CA LYS A 13 -9.21 35.24 13.04
C LYS A 13 -8.01 35.53 12.14
N ALA A 14 -7.03 36.29 12.63
CA ALA A 14 -5.81 36.59 11.88
C ALA A 14 -5.00 35.30 11.59
N LEU A 15 -4.86 34.41 12.56
CA LEU A 15 -4.21 33.10 12.38
C LEU A 15 -4.95 32.23 11.37
N LEU A 16 -6.28 32.19 11.41
CA LEU A 16 -7.09 31.41 10.47
C LEU A 16 -6.92 31.92 9.03
N VAL A 17 -6.95 33.25 8.82
CA VAL A 17 -6.70 33.85 7.50
C VAL A 17 -5.29 33.51 7.00
N ALA A 18 -4.28 33.59 7.87
CA ALA A 18 -2.91 33.22 7.52
C ALA A 18 -2.80 31.73 7.13
N GLN A 19 -3.44 30.84 7.89
CA GLN A 19 -3.46 29.41 7.60
C GLN A 19 -4.19 29.11 6.28
N GLN A 20 -5.33 29.75 6.05
CA GLN A 20 -6.10 29.61 4.81
C GLN A 20 -5.29 30.09 3.59
N ALA A 21 -4.53 31.18 3.70
CA ALA A 21 -3.66 31.65 2.64
C ALA A 21 -2.57 30.61 2.28
N VAL A 22 -1.99 29.96 3.29
CA VAL A 22 -1.00 28.89 3.08
C VAL A 22 -1.64 27.66 2.44
N ILE A 23 -2.84 27.25 2.88
CA ILE A 23 -3.59 26.12 2.28
C ILE A 23 -3.87 26.40 0.81
N VAL A 24 -4.35 27.60 0.48
CA VAL A 24 -4.62 28.00 -0.91
C VAL A 24 -3.34 27.93 -1.74
N ARG A 25 -2.23 28.48 -1.25
CA ARG A 25 -0.94 28.43 -1.94
C ARG A 25 -0.48 27.00 -2.21
N LEU A 26 -0.43 26.16 -1.18
CA LEU A 26 0.01 24.76 -1.30
C LEU A 26 -0.92 23.95 -2.21
N SER A 27 -2.22 24.15 -2.12
CA SER A 27 -3.19 23.50 -3.02
C SER A 27 -2.98 23.91 -4.47
N GLY A 28 -2.66 25.18 -4.73
CA GLY A 28 -2.30 25.67 -6.06
C GLY A 28 -1.05 24.97 -6.60
N GLU A 29 0.02 24.95 -5.81
CA GLU A 29 1.28 24.26 -6.16
C GLU A 29 1.07 22.77 -6.48
N ILE A 30 0.25 22.07 -5.69
CA ILE A 30 -0.11 20.67 -5.95
C ILE A 30 -0.83 20.53 -7.30
N THR A 31 -1.80 21.41 -7.59
CA THR A 31 -2.52 21.35 -8.88
C THR A 31 -1.60 21.63 -10.07
N ASP A 32 -0.65 22.55 -9.93
CA ASP A 32 0.28 22.91 -10.99
C ASP A 32 1.28 21.79 -11.27
N TYR A 33 1.84 21.19 -10.22
CA TYR A 33 2.71 20.01 -10.37
C TYR A 33 1.97 18.83 -11.00
N ALA A 34 0.72 18.56 -10.59
CA ALA A 34 -0.08 17.50 -11.18
C ALA A 34 -0.29 17.72 -12.69
N ARG A 35 -0.65 18.95 -13.10
CA ARG A 35 -0.81 19.32 -14.51
C ARG A 35 0.48 19.17 -15.30
N GLU A 36 1.62 19.60 -14.76
CA GLU A 36 2.92 19.48 -15.44
C GLU A 36 3.31 18.00 -15.61
N ILE A 37 3.10 17.17 -14.59
CA ILE A 37 3.34 15.71 -14.65
C ILE A 37 2.47 15.07 -15.74
N ASP A 38 1.18 15.38 -15.80
CA ASP A 38 0.27 14.81 -16.78
C ASP A 38 0.64 15.22 -18.21
N SER A 39 1.01 16.48 -18.41
CA SER A 39 1.52 16.99 -19.70
C SER A 39 2.79 16.25 -20.14
N LEU A 40 3.75 16.07 -19.23
CA LEU A 40 4.99 15.34 -19.52
C LEU A 40 4.74 13.86 -19.81
N ARG A 41 3.82 13.21 -19.09
CA ARG A 41 3.41 11.82 -19.36
C ARG A 41 2.78 11.67 -20.74
N ALA A 42 1.93 12.61 -21.14
CA ALA A 42 1.36 12.63 -22.48
C ALA A 42 2.43 12.83 -23.56
N LEU A 43 3.44 13.67 -23.30
CA LEU A 43 4.59 13.86 -24.18
C LEU A 43 5.41 12.57 -24.32
N VAL A 44 5.71 11.89 -23.21
CA VAL A 44 6.42 10.60 -23.21
C VAL A 44 5.66 9.56 -24.03
N ALA A 45 4.35 9.41 -23.81
CA ALA A 45 3.52 8.49 -24.58
C ALA A 45 3.49 8.82 -26.09
N LYS A 46 3.53 10.11 -26.45
CA LYS A 46 3.67 10.54 -27.85
C LYS A 46 5.04 10.14 -28.43
N LEU A 47 6.12 10.41 -27.70
CA LEU A 47 7.49 10.08 -28.13
C LEU A 47 7.70 8.57 -28.25
N GLN A 48 7.17 7.78 -27.32
CA GLN A 48 7.23 6.31 -27.36
C GLN A 48 6.52 5.75 -28.60
N ARG A 49 5.32 6.27 -28.94
CA ARG A 49 4.62 5.88 -30.18
C ARG A 49 5.42 6.21 -31.43
N MET A 50 6.15 7.32 -31.42
CA MET A 50 7.03 7.68 -32.54
C MET A 50 8.18 6.69 -32.70
N LEU A 51 8.62 5.96 -31.66
CA LEU A 51 9.79 5.08 -31.73
C LEU A 51 9.61 3.88 -32.70
N PHE A 52 8.36 3.48 -32.98
CA PHE A 52 8.04 2.26 -33.74
C PHE A 52 7.86 2.47 -35.26
N GLY A 53 8.27 3.61 -35.82
CA GLY A 53 8.14 3.92 -37.27
C GLY A 53 9.43 3.72 -38.09
N ARG A 54 9.31 3.47 -39.40
CA ARG A 54 10.45 3.35 -40.35
C ARG A 54 11.38 4.59 -40.40
N SER A 55 10.86 5.78 -40.09
CA SER A 55 11.64 7.03 -40.01
C SER A 55 12.39 7.20 -38.67
N SER A 56 12.13 6.32 -37.70
CA SER A 56 12.64 6.45 -36.35
C SER A 56 14.05 5.96 -36.18
N GLU A 57 14.58 5.09 -37.06
CA GLU A 57 15.99 4.66 -37.00
C GLU A 57 16.96 5.86 -37.02
N LYS A 58 16.68 6.89 -37.81
CA LYS A 58 17.54 8.10 -37.91
C LYS A 58 17.48 9.02 -36.69
N ASN A 59 16.40 8.96 -35.90
CA ASN A 59 16.16 9.86 -34.77
C ASN A 59 15.93 9.12 -33.44
N ARG A 60 16.15 7.81 -33.41
CA ARG A 60 15.82 6.92 -32.29
C ARG A 60 16.50 7.38 -31.02
N GLU A 61 17.81 7.55 -31.08
CA GLU A 61 18.63 7.99 -29.95
C GLU A 61 18.20 9.37 -29.43
N LYS A 62 17.79 10.28 -30.33
CA LYS A 62 17.29 11.61 -29.94
C LYS A 62 15.93 11.53 -29.23
N ILE A 63 15.05 10.63 -29.68
CA ILE A 63 13.74 10.40 -29.06
C ILE A 63 13.92 9.75 -27.69
N GLU A 64 14.77 8.72 -27.59
CA GLU A 64 15.10 8.05 -26.32
C GLU A 64 15.70 9.04 -25.30
N LYS A 65 16.64 9.91 -25.73
CA LYS A 65 17.17 10.98 -24.86
C LYS A 65 16.08 11.93 -24.36
N LYS A 66 15.13 12.32 -25.21
CA LYS A 66 14.00 13.18 -24.81
C LYS A 66 13.05 12.48 -23.83
N ILE A 67 12.79 11.19 -24.03
CA ILE A 67 11.98 10.38 -23.11
C ILE A 67 12.67 10.33 -21.74
N ALA A 68 13.96 9.97 -21.69
CA ALA A 68 14.72 9.92 -20.44
C ALA A 68 14.75 11.27 -19.70
N GLN A 69 14.89 12.38 -20.44
CA GLN A 69 14.83 13.73 -19.86
C GLN A 69 13.44 14.05 -19.28
N ALA A 70 12.36 13.72 -20.00
CA ALA A 70 11.00 13.95 -19.53
C ALA A 70 10.67 13.08 -18.31
N GLU A 71 11.10 11.81 -18.30
CA GLU A 71 10.95 10.90 -17.17
C GLU A 71 11.70 11.40 -15.92
N LYS A 72 12.94 11.88 -16.08
CA LYS A 72 13.68 12.52 -14.97
C LYS A 72 12.93 13.74 -14.43
N ARG A 73 12.34 14.55 -15.31
CA ARG A 73 11.56 15.71 -14.87
C ARG A 73 10.28 15.31 -14.13
N ILE A 74 9.60 14.25 -14.59
CA ILE A 74 8.43 13.69 -13.91
C ILE A 74 8.80 13.26 -12.48
N THR A 75 9.91 12.54 -12.28
CA THR A 75 10.30 12.09 -10.95
C THR A 75 10.63 13.26 -10.01
N GLU A 76 11.33 14.29 -10.50
CA GLU A 76 11.57 15.52 -9.74
C GLU A 76 10.27 16.22 -9.31
N LEU A 77 9.28 16.31 -10.20
CA LEU A 77 7.99 16.92 -9.90
C LEU A 77 7.14 16.06 -8.96
N GLN A 78 7.20 14.74 -9.08
CA GLN A 78 6.51 13.82 -8.16
C GLN A 78 7.03 13.98 -6.74
N ASN A 79 8.34 14.16 -6.55
CA ASN A 79 8.92 14.43 -5.25
C ASN A 79 8.39 15.75 -4.67
N LYS A 80 8.41 16.83 -5.47
CA LYS A 80 7.88 18.14 -5.05
C LYS A 80 6.39 18.11 -4.73
N LEU A 81 5.61 17.35 -5.50
CA LEU A 81 4.18 17.14 -5.24
C LEU A 81 3.97 16.39 -3.92
N GLY A 82 4.77 15.36 -3.64
CA GLY A 82 4.76 14.65 -2.36
C GLY A 82 5.14 15.54 -1.18
N ASP A 83 6.15 16.40 -1.34
CA ASP A 83 6.56 17.37 -0.33
C ASP A 83 5.44 18.39 -0.04
N ALA A 84 4.82 18.96 -1.07
CA ALA A 84 3.71 19.91 -0.93
C ALA A 84 2.48 19.27 -0.28
N GLN A 85 2.15 18.01 -0.66
CA GLN A 85 1.07 17.24 -0.02
C GLN A 85 1.36 16.94 1.44
N SER A 86 2.61 16.59 1.78
CA SER A 86 3.03 16.34 3.16
C SER A 86 2.92 17.60 4.02
N GLN A 87 3.33 18.76 3.47
CA GLN A 87 3.17 20.06 4.13
C GLN A 87 1.71 20.43 4.34
N LEU A 88 0.84 20.16 3.36
CA LEU A 88 -0.60 20.40 3.49
C LEU A 88 -1.22 19.49 4.58
N THR A 89 -0.78 18.24 4.65
CA THR A 89 -1.31 17.23 5.59
C THR A 89 -0.85 17.50 7.03
N SER A 90 0.40 17.93 7.23
CA SER A 90 0.90 18.29 8.56
C SER A 90 0.19 19.51 9.15
N MET A 91 -0.32 20.41 8.30
CA MET A 91 -1.11 21.56 8.71
C MET A 91 -2.57 21.22 9.05
N ALA A 92 -3.09 20.08 8.57
CA ALA A 92 -4.45 19.63 8.88
C ALA A 92 -4.59 19.08 10.31
N GLY A 93 -3.51 18.99 11.08
CA GLY A 93 -3.54 18.56 12.48
C GLY A 93 -3.77 17.06 12.66
N ASP A 94 -3.72 16.27 11.60
CA ASP A 94 -3.79 14.82 11.70
C ASP A 94 -2.49 14.30 12.32
N THR A 95 -2.49 14.18 13.64
CA THR A 95 -1.66 13.23 14.37
C THR A 95 -2.11 11.81 14.03
N MET A 96 -2.07 11.43 12.76
CA MET A 96 -1.95 10.02 12.45
C MET A 96 -0.49 9.66 12.77
N PRO A 97 -0.23 8.76 13.72
CA PRO A 97 1.12 8.24 13.85
C PRO A 97 1.49 7.69 12.47
N LYS A 98 2.65 8.11 11.98
CA LYS A 98 3.28 7.58 10.77
C LYS A 98 3.48 6.08 11.00
N ALA A 99 2.44 5.30 10.69
CA ALA A 99 2.50 3.86 10.72
C ALA A 99 3.57 3.49 9.70
N SER A 100 4.59 2.79 10.19
CA SER A 100 5.73 2.31 9.41
C SER A 100 5.29 1.78 8.05
N ASP A 101 6.07 2.10 7.01
CA ASP A 101 6.03 1.57 5.65
C ASP A 101 6.06 0.03 5.60
N SER A 102 4.94 -0.57 5.98
CA SER A 102 4.50 -1.86 5.50
C SER A 102 3.01 -1.69 5.29
N PRO A 103 2.47 -1.84 4.08
CA PRO A 103 1.04 -1.98 3.91
C PRO A 103 0.65 -3.28 4.64
N ALA A 104 0.33 -3.17 5.93
CA ALA A 104 -0.39 -4.22 6.63
C ALA A 104 -1.68 -4.37 5.84
N ARG A 105 -1.82 -5.52 5.14
CA ARG A 105 -3.03 -5.83 4.38
C ARG A 105 -4.20 -5.62 5.32
N LYS A 106 -5.03 -4.60 5.03
CA LYS A 106 -6.27 -4.37 5.77
C LYS A 106 -7.06 -5.67 5.69
N ALA A 107 -7.56 -6.14 6.84
CA ALA A 107 -8.37 -7.35 6.91
C ALA A 107 -9.55 -7.24 5.92
N LEU A 108 -9.94 -8.37 5.32
CA LEU A 108 -11.03 -8.36 4.35
C LEU A 108 -12.35 -7.99 5.05
N PRO A 109 -13.25 -7.23 4.38
CA PRO A 109 -14.48 -6.77 5.01
C PRO A 109 -15.29 -7.88 5.70
N ALA A 110 -15.83 -7.58 6.88
CA ALA A 110 -16.69 -8.50 7.64
C ALA A 110 -17.98 -8.89 6.88
N THR A 111 -18.40 -8.04 5.94
CA THR A 111 -19.61 -8.20 5.13
C THR A 111 -19.51 -9.26 4.04
N LEU A 112 -18.29 -9.68 3.66
CA LEU A 112 -18.11 -10.73 2.67
C LEU A 112 -18.38 -12.13 3.28
N PRO A 113 -19.07 -13.02 2.55
CA PRO A 113 -19.30 -14.38 3.00
C PRO A 113 -17.97 -15.15 3.14
N ARG A 114 -17.79 -15.82 4.29
CA ARG A 114 -16.59 -16.58 4.65
C ARG A 114 -16.81 -18.09 4.49
N ASP A 115 -15.84 -18.77 3.90
CA ASP A 115 -15.76 -20.23 3.80
C ASP A 115 -14.54 -20.71 4.59
N ARG A 116 -14.77 -21.36 5.73
CA ARG A 116 -13.71 -21.79 6.66
C ARG A 116 -13.23 -23.20 6.32
N ARG A 117 -11.98 -23.32 5.91
CA ARG A 117 -11.32 -24.60 5.55
C ARG A 117 -10.26 -24.95 6.56
N ILE A 118 -10.43 -26.08 7.23
CA ILE A 118 -9.46 -26.58 8.22
C ILE A 118 -8.52 -27.57 7.54
N ILE A 119 -7.21 -27.30 7.59
CA ILE A 119 -6.17 -28.20 7.09
C ILE A 119 -5.43 -28.76 8.31
N SER A 120 -5.81 -29.98 8.70
CA SER A 120 -5.13 -30.72 9.76
C SER A 120 -3.77 -31.24 9.29
N PRO A 121 -2.76 -31.33 10.19
CA PRO A 121 -1.51 -32.00 9.86
C PRO A 121 -1.75 -33.47 9.51
N PRO A 122 -0.95 -34.05 8.59
CA PRO A 122 -1.05 -35.46 8.23
C PRO A 122 -0.60 -36.38 9.39
N GLU A 123 0.28 -35.91 10.26
CA GLU A 123 0.74 -36.68 11.41
C GLU A 123 -0.32 -36.70 12.52
N THR A 124 -0.79 -37.89 12.86
CA THR A 124 -1.70 -38.10 14.01
C THR A 124 -0.92 -38.28 15.32
N GLU A 125 0.37 -38.61 15.23
CA GLU A 125 1.27 -38.86 16.35
C GLU A 125 2.57 -38.06 16.18
N CYS A 126 3.29 -37.84 17.28
CA CYS A 126 4.55 -37.09 17.22
C CYS A 126 5.60 -37.82 16.36
N PRO A 127 6.20 -37.15 15.35
CA PRO A 127 7.19 -37.77 14.47
C PRO A 127 8.52 -38.11 15.18
N VAL A 128 8.75 -37.57 16.38
CA VAL A 128 9.99 -37.76 17.15
C VAL A 128 9.88 -38.88 18.17
N CYS A 129 8.73 -39.01 18.85
CA CYS A 129 8.59 -39.92 20.00
C CYS A 129 7.28 -40.73 20.02
N SER A 130 6.48 -40.66 18.95
CA SER A 130 5.15 -41.31 18.83
C SER A 130 4.20 -40.97 19.99
N GLY A 131 4.41 -39.83 20.65
CA GLY A 131 3.54 -39.34 21.71
C GLY A 131 2.25 -38.73 21.17
N LYS A 132 1.22 -38.69 22.03
CA LYS A 132 -0.07 -38.04 21.72
C LYS A 132 0.11 -36.53 21.51
N LEU A 133 -0.53 -36.04 20.46
CA LEU A 133 -0.58 -34.63 20.10
C LEU A 133 -1.80 -33.94 20.73
N LYS A 134 -1.63 -32.71 21.21
CA LYS A 134 -2.68 -31.85 21.77
C LYS A 134 -2.76 -30.52 21.01
N PRO A 135 -3.93 -29.88 20.89
CA PRO A 135 -4.04 -28.58 20.26
C PRO A 135 -3.30 -27.50 21.07
N LEU A 136 -2.49 -26.69 20.40
CA LEU A 136 -1.75 -25.56 20.98
C LEU A 136 -2.31 -24.21 20.52
N GLY A 137 -2.78 -24.13 19.26
CA GLY A 137 -3.34 -22.92 18.66
C GLY A 137 -3.63 -23.14 17.18
N GLU A 138 -4.01 -22.10 16.44
CA GLU A 138 -4.25 -22.17 15.00
C GLU A 138 -3.63 -20.99 14.26
N SER A 139 -3.23 -21.20 13.01
CA SER A 139 -2.85 -20.14 12.08
C SER A 139 -3.99 -19.94 11.09
N ILE A 140 -4.47 -18.71 10.93
CA ILE A 140 -5.56 -18.35 10.03
C ILE A 140 -4.99 -17.48 8.90
N SER A 141 -5.27 -17.83 7.65
CA SER A 141 -4.96 -17.01 6.49
C SER A 141 -6.21 -16.76 5.67
N GLU A 142 -6.48 -15.49 5.34
CA GLU A 142 -7.63 -15.08 4.54
C GLU A 142 -7.20 -14.84 3.07
N GLN A 143 -7.98 -15.37 2.12
CA GLN A 143 -7.81 -15.12 0.69
C GLN A 143 -9.14 -14.77 0.04
N LEU A 144 -9.17 -13.74 -0.82
CA LEU A 144 -10.36 -13.42 -1.62
C LEU A 144 -10.44 -14.33 -2.85
N ASP A 145 -11.60 -14.94 -3.07
CA ASP A 145 -11.86 -15.84 -4.20
C ASP A 145 -13.17 -15.45 -4.91
N ILE A 146 -13.30 -15.83 -6.18
CA ILE A 146 -14.48 -15.55 -7.02
C ILE A 146 -15.18 -16.87 -7.33
N ILE A 147 -16.35 -17.09 -6.71
CA ILE A 147 -17.17 -18.28 -6.93
C ILE A 147 -18.51 -17.85 -7.50
N ASN A 148 -18.84 -18.30 -8.71
CA ASN A 148 -20.10 -17.98 -9.40
C ASN A 148 -20.40 -16.47 -9.41
N THR A 149 -19.43 -15.67 -9.89
CA THR A 149 -19.49 -14.20 -10.00
C THR A 149 -19.69 -13.43 -8.68
N ALA A 150 -19.54 -14.08 -7.52
CA ALA A 150 -19.58 -13.44 -6.22
C ALA A 150 -18.23 -13.56 -5.50
N PHE A 151 -17.82 -12.48 -4.83
CA PHE A 151 -16.64 -12.49 -3.97
C PHE A 151 -16.91 -13.25 -2.68
N ARG A 152 -15.97 -14.11 -2.29
CA ARG A 152 -15.98 -14.84 -1.02
C ARG A 152 -14.60 -14.79 -0.39
N VAL A 153 -14.55 -14.87 0.93
CA VAL A 153 -13.29 -14.99 1.67
C VAL A 153 -13.09 -16.46 2.02
N ILE A 154 -12.00 -17.06 1.58
CA ILE A 154 -11.56 -18.38 2.01
C ILE A 154 -10.68 -18.21 3.24
N GLU A 155 -11.16 -18.65 4.40
CA GLU A 155 -10.41 -18.67 5.64
C GLU A 155 -9.74 -20.03 5.80
N THR A 156 -8.43 -20.09 5.58
CA THR A 156 -7.68 -21.33 5.76
C THR A 156 -7.12 -21.40 7.18
N VAL A 157 -7.56 -22.39 7.93
CA VAL A 157 -7.17 -22.63 9.33
C VAL A 157 -6.23 -23.82 9.39
N ARG A 158 -5.03 -23.61 9.94
CA ARG A 158 -4.01 -24.64 10.15
C ARG A 158 -3.76 -24.83 11.64
N PRO A 159 -4.39 -25.82 12.30
CA PRO A 159 -4.16 -26.13 13.70
C PRO A 159 -2.69 -26.49 13.95
N LYS A 160 -2.13 -25.92 15.01
CA LYS A 160 -0.84 -26.27 15.59
C LYS A 160 -1.09 -27.29 16.69
N LEU A 161 -0.51 -28.47 16.53
CA LEU A 161 -0.54 -29.53 17.52
C LEU A 161 0.82 -29.61 18.22
N THR A 162 0.84 -29.89 19.52
CA THR A 162 2.06 -30.06 20.31
C THR A 162 2.10 -31.43 20.98
N CYS A 163 3.28 -32.06 21.03
CA CYS A 163 3.47 -33.31 21.75
C CYS A 163 3.66 -33.05 23.25
N SER A 164 2.90 -33.76 24.10
CA SER A 164 3.03 -33.62 25.56
C SER A 164 4.30 -34.23 26.17
N ARG A 165 5.15 -34.90 25.39
CA ARG A 165 6.36 -35.59 25.88
C ARG A 165 7.66 -34.89 25.51
N CYS A 166 7.72 -34.25 24.35
CA CYS A 166 8.94 -33.64 23.81
C CYS A 166 8.72 -32.24 23.25
N ASP A 167 7.53 -31.66 23.46
CA ASP A 167 7.14 -30.31 23.03
C ASP A 167 7.31 -30.03 21.51
N CYS A 168 7.39 -31.09 20.71
CA CYS A 168 7.45 -31.00 19.26
C CYS A 168 6.12 -30.46 18.71
N ILE A 169 6.19 -29.40 17.91
CA ILE A 169 5.04 -28.76 17.27
C ILE A 169 4.89 -29.30 15.85
N VAL A 170 3.70 -29.78 15.54
CA VAL A 170 3.30 -30.29 14.23
C VAL A 170 2.20 -29.38 13.68
N GLN A 171 2.34 -28.96 12.43
CA GLN A 171 1.37 -28.13 11.72
C GLN A 171 1.36 -28.53 10.25
N ALA A 172 0.19 -28.59 9.62
CA ALA A 172 0.08 -28.80 8.17
C ALA A 172 0.95 -27.78 7.41
N PRO A 173 1.54 -28.08 6.25
CA PRO A 173 2.33 -27.12 5.47
C PRO A 173 1.50 -25.92 4.99
N LEU A 174 2.17 -24.83 4.62
CA LEU A 174 1.49 -23.65 4.04
C LEU A 174 0.93 -24.04 2.65
N PRO A 175 -0.34 -23.70 2.34
CA PRO A 175 -0.89 -23.92 1.01
C PRO A 175 -0.09 -23.11 -0.02
N PRO A 176 0.02 -23.58 -1.26
CA PRO A 176 0.64 -22.79 -2.32
C PRO A 176 -0.16 -21.50 -2.53
N GLU A 177 0.50 -20.36 -2.40
CA GLU A 177 -0.08 -19.06 -2.74
C GLU A 177 0.02 -18.83 -4.26
N PRO A 178 -0.94 -18.10 -4.86
CA PRO A 178 -0.80 -17.66 -6.24
C PRO A 178 0.48 -16.84 -6.41
N ILE A 179 1.28 -17.15 -7.43
CA ILE A 179 2.49 -16.38 -7.77
C ILE A 179 2.04 -15.07 -8.42
N GLU A 180 2.50 -13.94 -7.91
CA GLU A 180 2.30 -12.60 -8.48
C GLU A 180 3.18 -12.34 -9.71
#